data_AF-A0A124ILQ7-F1
#
_entry.id   AF-A0A124ILQ7-F1
#
_cell.length_a   1.000
_cell.length_b   1.000
_cell.length_c   1.000
_cell.angle_alpha   90.00
_cell.angle_beta   90.00
_cell.angle_gamma   90.00
#
_symmetry.space_group_name_H-M   'P 1'
#
loop_
_entity.id
_entity.type
_entity.pdbx_description
1 polymer ?
#
loop_
_entity_poly.entity_id
_entity_poly.type
_entity_poly.pdbx_seq_one_letter_code
_entity_poly.pdbx_strand_id
1 'polypeptide(L)'
;MDEIVEKGLKSSLGLLLSIPEFEIFYKDFSLEKKVEGKEGLYLLTETFREHITKKREISEEENILLKHIIECAENEVYANCKFKISNINKVKIPNEAFITEFNNDFQAIKTDDLFFEQINERKYKTVKEFISLHGVDGKGLFKLYEKYKDFNHPYIYDLISEPLIQAKNYSNGIAVLKKSLKYAFRYPNYFWDSIQGTNACATSLYRIQFLLGKDGLMVLNKTINNFEIKLLKLIFLYLSRVIYMSESNLLSIDAYSNRARIVRDYKYQFMGIFGLGVIPDIQYISDKYLAYSTATKNNLVGIPWIQLMWDSMKMYRHGSHIPNSYGGYQETEDATWMQLVQRGNIRSINLSETILKEFENYELNFTNSEIDYICNYAINKNKDDFENYIEKIKK
;
A
#
# COMPACT_ATOMS: atom_id res chain seq x y z
N MET A 1 -27.76 -0.36 -6.23
CA MET A 1 -27.01 0.91 -6.10
C MET A 1 -28.09 1.95 -5.92
N ASP A 2 -28.38 2.21 -4.66
CA ASP A 2 -29.76 2.32 -4.16
C ASP A 2 -30.19 3.76 -3.94
N GLU A 3 -31.51 3.97 -3.78
CA GLU A 3 -32.25 5.19 -3.37
C GLU A 3 -31.50 6.12 -2.37
N ILE A 4 -30.60 5.55 -1.57
CA ILE A 4 -29.77 6.22 -0.56
C ILE A 4 -28.69 7.11 -1.19
N VAL A 5 -28.01 6.65 -2.26
CA VAL A 5 -27.01 7.45 -3.00
C VAL A 5 -27.69 8.69 -3.61
N GLU A 6 -28.94 8.54 -4.04
CA GLU A 6 -29.76 9.63 -4.58
C GLU A 6 -30.10 10.70 -3.52
N LYS A 7 -30.23 10.32 -2.24
CA LYS A 7 -30.56 11.23 -1.15
C LYS A 7 -29.37 12.13 -0.74
N GLY A 8 -28.17 11.58 -0.63
CA GLY A 8 -26.94 12.35 -0.36
C GLY A 8 -26.50 13.21 -1.55
N LEU A 9 -26.79 12.76 -2.77
CA LEU A 9 -26.61 13.56 -3.99
C LEU A 9 -27.60 14.74 -4.04
N LYS A 10 -28.88 14.55 -3.69
CA LYS A 10 -29.89 15.63 -3.67
C LYS A 10 -29.55 16.75 -2.70
N SER A 11 -29.03 16.44 -1.50
CA SER A 11 -28.60 17.48 -0.55
C SER A 11 -27.39 18.27 -1.08
N SER A 12 -26.46 17.60 -1.77
CA SER A 12 -25.27 18.24 -2.35
C SER A 12 -25.62 19.10 -3.58
N LEU A 13 -26.55 18.65 -4.43
CA LEU A 13 -27.06 19.41 -5.58
C LEU A 13 -27.80 20.69 -5.17
N GLY A 14 -28.46 20.69 -4.01
CA GLY A 14 -29.11 21.88 -3.46
C GLY A 14 -28.14 23.04 -3.24
N LEU A 15 -26.85 22.75 -3.03
CA LEU A 15 -25.81 23.78 -2.90
C LEU A 15 -25.54 24.50 -4.22
N LEU A 16 -25.69 23.84 -5.37
CA LEU A 16 -25.47 24.47 -6.69
C LEU A 16 -26.51 25.55 -6.99
N LEU A 17 -27.69 25.48 -6.40
CA LEU A 17 -28.72 26.52 -6.52
C LEU A 17 -28.30 27.84 -5.85
N SER A 18 -27.23 27.85 -5.05
CA SER A 18 -26.63 29.10 -4.57
C SER A 18 -25.90 29.89 -5.67
N ILE A 19 -25.59 29.25 -6.80
CA ILE A 19 -24.99 29.89 -7.96
C ILE A 19 -26.11 30.28 -8.93
N PRO A 20 -26.37 31.59 -9.17
CA PRO A 20 -27.51 32.07 -9.94
C PRO A 20 -27.64 31.45 -11.34
N GLU A 21 -26.51 31.15 -11.98
CA GLU A 21 -26.48 30.56 -13.31
C GLU A 21 -26.89 29.08 -13.36
N PHE A 22 -26.90 28.39 -12.21
CA PHE A 22 -27.13 26.94 -12.17
C PHE A 22 -28.55 26.54 -12.55
N GLU A 23 -29.57 27.26 -12.08
CA GLU A 23 -30.97 26.88 -12.32
C GLU A 23 -31.30 26.86 -13.82
N ILE A 24 -30.87 27.90 -14.54
CA ILE A 24 -31.04 28.02 -15.99
C ILE A 24 -30.27 26.91 -16.71
N PHE A 25 -28.99 26.74 -16.34
CA PHE A 25 -28.15 25.69 -16.91
C PHE A 25 -28.73 24.29 -16.70
N TYR A 26 -29.18 23.97 -15.49
CA TYR A 26 -29.68 22.65 -15.13
C TYR A 26 -30.95 22.30 -15.89
N LYS A 27 -31.83 23.28 -16.13
CA LYS A 27 -33.04 23.08 -16.94
C LYS A 27 -32.68 22.64 -18.36
N ASP A 28 -31.73 23.31 -19.00
CA ASP A 28 -31.28 22.96 -20.36
C ASP A 28 -30.53 21.63 -20.37
N PHE A 29 -29.63 21.42 -19.40
CA PHE A 29 -28.86 20.19 -19.27
C PHE A 29 -29.75 18.96 -19.06
N SER A 30 -30.75 19.04 -18.20
CA SER A 30 -31.65 17.93 -17.84
C SER A 30 -32.58 17.51 -18.98
N LEU A 31 -32.82 18.38 -19.96
CA LEU A 31 -33.57 18.05 -21.17
C LEU A 31 -32.75 17.21 -22.15
N GLU A 32 -31.44 17.40 -22.18
CA GLU A 32 -30.53 16.72 -23.11
C GLU A 32 -29.86 15.48 -22.50
N LYS A 33 -29.61 15.51 -21.19
CA LYS A 33 -28.81 14.50 -20.49
C LYS A 33 -29.48 14.09 -19.19
N LYS A 34 -29.49 12.77 -18.94
CA LYS A 34 -29.90 12.22 -17.65
C LYS A 34 -28.75 12.29 -16.65
N VAL A 35 -29.02 12.84 -15.47
CA VAL A 35 -28.11 12.82 -14.32
C VAL A 35 -28.44 11.57 -13.50
N GLU A 36 -27.73 10.47 -13.77
CA GLU A 36 -27.88 9.22 -13.02
C GLU A 36 -26.53 8.79 -12.43
N GLY A 37 -26.53 8.54 -11.12
CA GLY A 37 -25.35 8.07 -10.39
C GLY A 37 -24.16 9.04 -10.38
N LYS A 38 -22.98 8.50 -10.05
CA LYS A 38 -21.72 9.25 -9.89
C LYS A 38 -21.28 9.94 -11.19
N GLU A 39 -21.27 9.21 -12.31
CA GLU A 39 -20.83 9.73 -13.60
C GLU A 39 -21.74 10.85 -14.10
N GLY A 40 -23.06 10.74 -13.86
CA GLY A 40 -24.00 11.80 -14.16
C GLY A 40 -23.73 13.08 -13.38
N LEU A 41 -23.42 12.98 -12.08
CA LEU A 41 -23.05 14.14 -11.26
C LEU A 41 -21.73 14.77 -11.74
N TYR A 42 -20.74 13.95 -12.09
CA TYR A 42 -19.44 14.45 -12.55
C TYR A 42 -19.59 15.22 -13.85
N LEU A 43 -20.33 14.63 -14.78
CA LEU A 43 -20.66 15.28 -16.04
C LEU A 43 -21.42 16.59 -15.82
N LEU A 44 -22.41 16.61 -14.92
CA LEU A 44 -23.14 17.83 -14.57
C LEU A 44 -22.20 18.91 -14.02
N THR A 45 -21.37 18.55 -13.06
CA THR A 45 -20.49 19.51 -12.35
C THR A 45 -19.42 20.08 -13.28
N GLU A 46 -18.79 19.24 -14.10
CA GLU A 46 -17.79 19.68 -15.09
C GLU A 46 -18.43 20.51 -16.21
N THR A 47 -19.57 20.08 -16.75
CA THR A 47 -20.27 20.85 -17.80
C THR A 47 -20.75 22.19 -17.25
N PHE A 48 -21.16 22.26 -15.98
CA PHE A 48 -21.53 23.50 -15.34
C PHE A 48 -20.31 24.42 -15.12
N ARG A 49 -19.19 23.87 -14.67
CA ARG A 49 -17.91 24.59 -14.56
C ARG A 49 -17.49 25.19 -15.90
N GLU A 50 -17.57 24.43 -16.98
CA GLU A 50 -17.32 24.94 -18.33
C GLU A 50 -18.30 26.04 -18.75
N HIS A 51 -19.59 25.88 -18.41
CA HIS A 51 -20.62 26.87 -18.71
C HIS A 51 -20.34 28.21 -18.01
N ILE A 52 -19.96 28.19 -16.72
CA ILE A 52 -19.61 29.40 -15.98
C ILE A 52 -18.34 30.01 -16.56
N THR A 53 -17.28 29.21 -16.77
CA THR A 53 -15.98 29.69 -17.29
C THR A 53 -16.11 30.41 -18.64
N LYS A 54 -17.06 29.99 -19.48
CA LYS A 54 -17.38 30.65 -20.76
C LYS A 54 -18.05 32.02 -20.60
N LYS A 55 -18.72 32.26 -19.47
CA LYS A 55 -19.44 33.50 -19.17
C LYS A 55 -18.62 34.46 -18.31
N ARG A 56 -17.87 33.94 -17.33
CA ARG A 56 -17.04 34.70 -16.40
C ARG A 56 -16.00 33.83 -15.70
N GLU A 57 -15.07 34.47 -15.03
CA GLU A 57 -14.17 33.79 -14.10
C GLU A 57 -14.94 33.20 -12.92
N ILE A 58 -14.57 31.97 -12.54
CA ILE A 58 -15.12 31.26 -11.39
C ILE A 58 -14.44 31.77 -10.13
N SER A 59 -15.21 32.08 -9.08
CA SER A 59 -14.65 32.52 -7.81
C SER A 59 -14.01 31.35 -7.04
N GLU A 60 -13.11 31.66 -6.11
CA GLU A 60 -12.50 30.63 -5.25
C GLU A 60 -13.57 29.90 -4.42
N GLU A 61 -14.59 30.61 -3.92
CA GLU A 61 -15.71 30.02 -3.17
C GLU A 61 -16.52 29.04 -4.02
N GLU A 62 -16.77 29.37 -5.30
CA GLU A 62 -17.45 28.49 -6.24
C GLU A 62 -16.61 27.26 -6.57
N ASN A 63 -15.29 27.43 -6.74
CA ASN A 63 -14.37 26.30 -6.93
C ASN A 63 -14.37 25.35 -5.72
N ILE A 64 -14.35 25.90 -4.50
CA ILE A 64 -14.47 25.13 -3.26
C ILE A 64 -15.81 24.41 -3.20
N LEU A 65 -16.91 25.09 -3.55
CA LEU A 65 -18.25 24.51 -3.55
C LEU A 65 -18.37 23.33 -4.51
N LEU A 66 -17.94 23.51 -5.76
CA LEU A 66 -17.95 22.44 -6.77
C LEU A 66 -17.10 21.25 -6.32
N LYS A 67 -15.92 21.51 -5.74
CA LYS A 67 -15.07 20.45 -5.19
C LYS A 67 -15.74 19.72 -4.02
N HIS A 68 -16.39 20.45 -3.12
CA HIS A 68 -17.08 19.90 -1.96
C HIS A 68 -18.25 19.00 -2.37
N ILE A 69 -19.03 19.37 -3.39
CA ILE A 69 -20.14 18.55 -3.90
C ILE A 69 -19.64 17.21 -4.44
N ILE A 70 -18.56 17.24 -5.23
CA ILE A 70 -17.93 16.02 -5.75
C ILE A 70 -17.39 15.18 -4.58
N GLU A 71 -16.77 15.81 -3.58
CA GLU A 71 -16.30 15.11 -2.38
C GLU A 71 -17.44 14.43 -1.60
N CYS A 72 -18.56 15.12 -1.38
CA CYS A 72 -19.74 14.56 -0.73
C CYS A 72 -20.28 13.34 -1.47
N ALA A 73 -20.36 13.41 -2.81
CA ALA A 73 -20.78 12.29 -3.61
C ALA A 73 -19.82 11.10 -3.52
N GLU A 74 -18.51 11.33 -3.56
CA GLU A 74 -17.52 10.27 -3.39
C GLU A 74 -17.56 9.66 -1.99
N ASN A 75 -17.81 10.45 -0.95
CA ASN A 75 -17.99 9.96 0.41
C ASN A 75 -19.21 9.05 0.54
N GLU A 76 -20.33 9.40 -0.11
CA GLU A 76 -21.52 8.55 -0.17
C GLU A 76 -21.26 7.26 -0.95
N VAL A 77 -20.57 7.34 -2.09
CA VAL A 77 -20.15 6.15 -2.85
C VAL A 77 -19.27 5.25 -1.98
N TYR A 78 -18.32 5.83 -1.23
CA TYR A 78 -17.46 5.09 -0.31
C TYR A 78 -18.25 4.43 0.82
N ALA A 79 -19.17 5.15 1.46
CA ALA A 79 -19.99 4.63 2.54
C ALA A 79 -20.86 3.43 2.11
N ASN A 80 -21.34 3.45 0.87
CA ASN A 80 -22.22 2.44 0.30
C ASN A 80 -21.48 1.39 -0.56
N CYS A 81 -20.16 1.50 -0.69
CA CYS A 81 -19.37 0.55 -1.47
C CYS A 81 -19.30 -0.80 -0.75
N LYS A 82 -19.57 -1.89 -1.49
CA LYS A 82 -19.42 -3.24 -0.94
C LYS A 82 -17.96 -3.57 -0.57
N PHE A 83 -17.01 -3.04 -1.34
CA PHE A 83 -15.58 -3.27 -1.14
C PHE A 83 -14.85 -1.92 -1.11
N LYS A 84 -14.78 -1.33 0.08
CA LYS A 84 -14.13 -0.03 0.29
C LYS A 84 -12.65 -0.06 -0.02
N ILE A 85 -12.00 -1.22 0.18
CA ILE A 85 -10.57 -1.40 -0.08
C ILE A 85 -10.19 -1.17 -1.55
N SER A 86 -11.13 -1.34 -2.49
CA SER A 86 -10.90 -1.09 -3.92
C SER A 86 -11.37 0.28 -4.39
N ASN A 87 -12.08 1.05 -3.55
CA ASN A 87 -12.61 2.34 -3.97
C ASN A 87 -11.56 3.44 -3.82
N ILE A 88 -11.26 4.17 -4.90
CA ILE A 88 -10.32 5.30 -4.89
C ILE A 88 -11.12 6.60 -5.04
N ASN A 89 -11.06 7.45 -4.03
CA ASN A 89 -11.64 8.79 -4.12
C ASN A 89 -10.64 9.75 -4.77
N LYS A 90 -10.82 10.03 -6.06
CA LYS A 90 -9.92 10.89 -6.84
C LYS A 90 -9.81 12.32 -6.30
N VAL A 91 -10.86 12.81 -5.63
CA VAL A 91 -10.89 14.18 -5.05
C VAL A 91 -10.01 14.30 -3.81
N LYS A 92 -9.80 13.19 -3.11
CA LYS A 92 -8.97 13.11 -1.90
C LYS A 92 -7.49 12.86 -2.19
N ILE A 93 -7.12 12.59 -3.44
CA ILE A 93 -5.72 12.43 -3.84
C ILE A 93 -5.01 13.79 -3.67
N PRO A 94 -3.95 13.87 -2.86
CA PRO A 94 -3.17 15.10 -2.70
C PRO A 94 -2.52 15.55 -4.00
N ASN A 95 -2.15 16.83 -4.09
CA ASN A 95 -1.33 17.30 -5.21
C ASN A 95 0.08 16.71 -5.09
N GLU A 96 0.40 15.79 -6.00
CA GLU A 96 1.65 15.04 -6.04
C GLU A 96 2.49 15.34 -7.29
N ALA A 97 2.22 16.46 -7.98
CA ALA A 97 2.94 16.82 -9.22
C ALA A 97 4.46 16.89 -9.05
N PHE A 98 4.94 17.24 -7.84
CA PHE A 98 6.37 17.29 -7.50
C PHE A 98 7.06 15.91 -7.49
N ILE A 99 6.32 14.80 -7.42
CA ILE A 99 6.89 13.45 -7.36
C ILE A 99 7.68 13.13 -8.64
N THR A 100 7.23 13.62 -9.79
CA THR A 100 7.95 13.43 -11.06
C THR A 100 9.33 14.08 -11.02
N GLU A 101 9.43 15.31 -10.53
CA GLU A 101 10.70 16.01 -10.36
C GLU A 101 11.59 15.30 -9.33
N PHE A 102 11.01 14.92 -8.18
CA PHE A 102 11.71 14.16 -7.14
C PHE A 102 12.31 12.86 -7.69
N ASN A 103 11.56 12.12 -8.50
CA ASN A 103 12.05 10.87 -9.10
C ASN A 103 13.21 11.13 -10.05
N ASN A 104 13.15 12.17 -10.88
CA ASN A 104 14.25 12.54 -11.77
C ASN A 104 15.51 12.90 -10.98
N ASP A 105 15.37 13.72 -9.93
CA ASP A 105 16.48 14.09 -9.07
C ASP A 105 17.04 12.88 -8.31
N PHE A 106 16.19 11.96 -7.85
CA PHE A 106 16.62 10.72 -7.20
C PHE A 106 17.37 9.79 -8.16
N GLN A 107 16.94 9.67 -9.42
CA GLN A 107 17.71 8.90 -10.42
C GLN A 107 19.06 9.54 -10.71
N ALA A 108 19.14 10.87 -10.75
CA ALA A 108 20.38 11.60 -11.05
C ALA A 108 21.47 11.42 -9.98
N ILE A 109 21.12 11.04 -8.76
CA ILE A 109 22.08 10.76 -7.68
C ILE A 109 22.44 9.28 -7.55
N LYS A 110 21.85 8.39 -8.36
CA LYS A 110 22.28 6.99 -8.40
C LYS A 110 23.63 6.89 -9.10
N THR A 111 24.48 6.01 -8.58
CA THR A 111 25.77 5.68 -9.18
C THR A 111 25.66 4.41 -10.00
N ASP A 112 26.64 4.16 -10.87
CA ASP A 112 26.73 2.90 -11.62
C ASP A 112 27.13 1.71 -10.74
N ASP A 113 27.52 1.95 -9.48
CA ASP A 113 27.88 0.90 -8.53
C ASP A 113 26.69 -0.04 -8.26
N LEU A 114 26.95 -1.35 -8.37
CA LEU A 114 25.99 -2.42 -8.14
C LEU A 114 26.54 -3.40 -7.11
N PHE A 115 25.81 -3.59 -6.02
CA PHE A 115 26.16 -4.50 -4.94
C PHE A 115 25.14 -5.63 -4.84
N PHE A 116 25.60 -6.81 -4.42
CA PHE A 116 24.74 -7.96 -4.16
C PHE A 116 24.86 -8.38 -2.69
N GLU A 117 23.81 -8.19 -1.90
CA GLU A 117 23.77 -8.62 -0.49
C GLU A 117 22.93 -9.89 -0.36
N GLN A 118 23.47 -10.91 0.30
CA GLN A 118 22.74 -12.17 0.50
C GLN A 118 21.65 -11.97 1.57
N ILE A 119 20.39 -12.20 1.21
CA ILE A 119 19.21 -11.91 2.05
C ILE A 119 18.98 -13.00 3.11
N ASN A 120 19.41 -14.22 2.81
CA ASN A 120 19.27 -15.36 3.70
C ASN A 120 20.52 -16.25 3.64
N GLU A 121 21.35 -16.23 4.67
CA GLU A 121 22.47 -17.17 4.78
C GLU A 121 22.02 -18.62 4.99
N ARG A 122 20.77 -18.86 5.41
CA ARG A 122 20.36 -20.17 5.96
C ARG A 122 19.04 -20.76 5.45
N LYS A 123 18.38 -20.19 4.44
CA LYS A 123 17.08 -20.73 3.98
C LYS A 123 17.24 -22.10 3.31
N TYR A 124 18.36 -22.33 2.61
CA TYR A 124 18.70 -23.59 1.94
C TYR A 124 20.22 -23.77 1.97
N LYS A 125 20.74 -24.99 2.19
CA LYS A 125 22.20 -25.27 2.10
C LYS A 125 22.82 -24.98 0.72
N THR A 126 21.99 -24.82 -0.31
CA THR A 126 22.41 -24.75 -1.73
C THR A 126 21.89 -23.52 -2.50
N VAL A 127 20.95 -22.73 -1.96
CA VAL A 127 20.38 -21.56 -2.67
C VAL A 127 20.69 -20.30 -1.89
N LYS A 128 21.47 -19.41 -2.50
CA LYS A 128 21.76 -18.07 -2.00
C LYS A 128 20.85 -17.08 -2.71
N GLU A 129 19.97 -16.43 -1.97
CA GLU A 129 19.14 -15.32 -2.47
C GLU A 129 19.92 -14.02 -2.26
N PHE A 130 20.07 -13.22 -3.32
CA PHE A 130 20.73 -11.91 -3.25
C PHE A 130 19.73 -10.80 -3.57
N ILE A 131 19.82 -9.68 -2.85
CA ILE A 131 19.26 -8.40 -3.31
C ILE A 131 20.32 -7.68 -4.12
N SER A 132 19.88 -7.06 -5.20
CA SER A 132 20.68 -6.09 -5.96
C SER A 132 20.48 -4.72 -5.35
N LEU A 133 21.56 -4.03 -4.99
CA LEU A 133 21.57 -2.71 -4.41
C LEU A 133 22.35 -1.77 -5.33
N HIS A 134 21.74 -0.64 -5.68
CA HIS A 134 22.43 0.40 -6.45
C HIS A 134 23.07 1.40 -5.49
N GLY A 135 24.30 1.82 -5.79
CA GLY A 135 24.94 2.90 -5.07
C GLY A 135 24.21 4.23 -5.28
N VAL A 136 24.30 5.10 -4.28
CA VAL A 136 23.68 6.43 -4.26
C VAL A 136 24.69 7.42 -3.70
N ASP A 137 24.89 8.55 -4.36
CA ASP A 137 25.73 9.64 -3.84
C ASP A 137 25.12 10.18 -2.54
N GLY A 138 25.82 9.99 -1.43
CA GLY A 138 25.38 10.47 -0.11
C GLY A 138 25.25 11.99 -0.02
N LYS A 139 26.08 12.77 -0.74
CA LYS A 139 25.94 14.23 -0.78
C LYS A 139 24.69 14.64 -1.58
N GLY A 140 24.47 14.00 -2.72
CA GLY A 140 23.24 14.12 -3.51
C GLY A 140 22.00 13.78 -2.69
N LEU A 141 22.02 12.67 -1.96
CA LEU A 141 20.90 12.22 -1.12
C LEU A 141 20.56 13.24 -0.01
N PHE A 142 21.57 13.82 0.64
CA PHE A 142 21.35 14.87 1.65
C PHE A 142 20.71 16.11 1.02
N LYS A 143 21.22 16.59 -0.12
CA LYS A 143 20.64 17.73 -0.85
C LYS A 143 19.21 17.46 -1.29
N LEU A 144 18.94 16.25 -1.77
CA LEU A 144 17.61 15.82 -2.16
C LEU A 144 16.65 15.85 -0.96
N TYR A 145 17.06 15.31 0.18
CA TYR A 145 16.27 15.38 1.40
C TYR A 145 15.96 16.81 1.80
N GLU A 146 16.96 17.70 1.82
CA GLU A 146 16.76 19.09 2.19
C GLU A 146 15.81 19.84 1.23
N LYS A 147 15.85 19.53 -0.07
CA LYS A 147 14.94 20.09 -1.07
C LYS A 147 13.48 19.65 -0.87
N TYR A 148 13.26 18.39 -0.49
CA TYR A 148 11.93 17.77 -0.50
C TYR A 148 11.31 17.50 0.87
N LYS A 149 12.03 17.73 1.98
CA LYS A 149 11.55 17.42 3.35
C LYS A 149 10.25 18.11 3.73
N ASP A 150 9.97 19.30 3.21
CA ASP A 150 8.80 20.10 3.61
C ASP A 150 7.51 19.72 2.87
N PHE A 151 7.61 18.88 1.83
CA PHE A 151 6.45 18.30 1.14
C PHE A 151 5.71 17.26 1.99
N ASN A 152 6.31 16.78 3.08
CA ASN A 152 5.68 15.89 4.06
C ASN A 152 5.00 14.66 3.45
N HIS A 153 5.66 14.04 2.48
CA HIS A 153 5.10 12.93 1.72
C HIS A 153 5.77 11.58 2.11
N PRO A 154 5.01 10.52 2.46
CA PRO A 154 5.57 9.24 2.89
C PRO A 154 6.49 8.59 1.84
N TYR A 155 6.15 8.73 0.55
CA TYR A 155 7.00 8.25 -0.57
C TYR A 155 8.42 8.85 -0.58
N ILE A 156 8.55 10.16 -0.36
CA ILE A 156 9.87 10.82 -0.28
C ILE A 156 10.66 10.24 0.90
N TYR A 157 10.02 10.15 2.06
CA TYR A 157 10.66 9.66 3.28
C TYR A 157 11.09 8.20 3.18
N ASP A 158 10.26 7.32 2.62
CA ASP A 158 10.60 5.91 2.42
C ASP A 158 11.81 5.76 1.48
N LEU A 159 11.78 6.41 0.30
CA LEU A 159 12.86 6.32 -0.69
C LEU A 159 14.19 6.90 -0.21
N ILE A 160 14.17 7.95 0.62
CA ILE A 160 15.40 8.50 1.21
C ILE A 160 15.92 7.62 2.35
N SER A 161 15.01 7.03 3.14
CA SER A 161 15.40 6.18 4.27
C SER A 161 16.09 4.89 3.85
N GLU A 162 15.70 4.34 2.69
CA GLU A 162 16.21 3.08 2.17
C GLU A 162 17.73 3.03 2.02
N PRO A 163 18.37 3.89 1.20
CA PRO A 163 19.82 3.84 1.00
C PRO A 163 20.59 4.08 2.30
N LEU A 164 20.06 4.92 3.22
CA LEU A 164 20.66 5.14 4.55
C LEU A 164 20.66 3.85 5.39
N ILE A 165 19.52 3.15 5.42
CA ILE A 165 19.37 1.89 6.16
C ILE A 165 20.25 0.79 5.55
N GLN A 166 20.30 0.69 4.22
CA GLN A 166 21.15 -0.30 3.55
C GLN A 166 22.63 -0.04 3.78
N ALA A 167 23.02 1.23 3.88
CA ALA A 167 24.36 1.64 4.27
C ALA A 167 24.65 1.41 5.78
N LYS A 168 23.74 0.80 6.54
CA LYS A 168 23.89 0.59 8.00
C LYS A 168 24.01 1.91 8.79
N ASN A 169 23.51 3.02 8.23
CA ASN A 169 23.31 4.30 8.91
C ASN A 169 21.87 4.36 9.45
N TYR A 170 21.61 3.50 10.44
CA TYR A 170 20.28 3.24 10.96
C TYR A 170 19.72 4.45 11.73
N SER A 171 20.54 5.18 12.49
CA SER A 171 20.07 6.34 13.24
C SER A 171 19.42 7.39 12.32
N ASN A 172 20.09 7.74 11.23
CA ASN A 172 19.55 8.70 10.27
C ASN A 172 18.45 8.09 9.40
N GLY A 173 18.65 6.87 8.89
CA GLY A 173 17.69 6.21 8.03
C GLY A 173 16.35 5.95 8.72
N ILE A 174 16.36 5.44 9.96
CA ILE A 174 15.14 5.19 10.74
C ILE A 174 14.49 6.50 11.17
N ALA A 175 15.27 7.57 11.45
CA ALA A 175 14.70 8.88 11.75
C ALA A 175 13.90 9.46 10.57
N VAL A 176 14.35 9.25 9.33
CA VAL A 176 13.59 9.61 8.12
C VAL A 176 12.39 8.66 7.93
N LEU A 177 12.60 7.34 8.04
CA LEU A 177 11.55 6.32 7.92
C LEU A 177 10.37 6.57 8.87
N LYS A 178 10.68 7.00 10.11
CA LYS A 178 9.70 7.37 11.14
C LYS A 178 8.66 8.38 10.62
N LYS A 179 9.07 9.31 9.75
CA LYS A 179 8.15 10.30 9.17
C LYS A 179 7.12 9.64 8.26
N SER A 180 7.49 8.64 7.47
CA SER A 180 6.56 7.82 6.68
C SER A 180 5.67 6.96 7.58
N LEU A 181 6.25 6.29 8.58
CA LEU A 181 5.53 5.43 9.53
C LEU A 181 4.40 6.14 10.28
N LYS A 182 4.55 7.44 10.56
CA LYS A 182 3.47 8.25 11.19
C LYS A 182 2.17 8.24 10.39
N TYR A 183 2.25 8.16 9.06
CA TYR A 183 1.07 8.03 8.19
C TYR A 183 0.56 6.59 8.15
N ALA A 184 1.46 5.61 8.11
CA ALA A 184 1.10 4.19 8.03
C ALA A 184 0.44 3.66 9.33
N PHE A 185 0.81 4.23 10.48
CA PHE A 185 0.33 3.80 11.79
C PHE A 185 -0.94 4.51 12.27
N ARG A 186 -1.57 5.35 11.44
CA ARG A 186 -2.72 6.16 11.87
C ARG A 186 -3.78 6.34 10.81
N TYR A 187 -5.01 6.16 11.26
CA TYR A 187 -6.19 6.72 10.62
C TYR A 187 -6.52 8.11 11.22
N PRO A 188 -7.02 9.07 10.42
CA PRO A 188 -7.11 9.04 8.96
C PRO A 188 -5.72 9.16 8.31
N ASN A 189 -5.52 8.43 7.21
CA ASN A 189 -4.31 8.58 6.38
C ASN A 189 -4.64 9.48 5.18
N TYR A 190 -4.02 10.66 5.14
CA TYR A 190 -4.20 11.65 4.08
C TYR A 190 -3.85 11.13 2.66
N PHE A 191 -2.97 10.13 2.58
CA PHE A 191 -2.51 9.52 1.33
C PHE A 191 -3.20 8.18 1.02
N TRP A 192 -4.32 7.85 1.68
CA TRP A 192 -5.03 6.57 1.49
C TRP A 192 -5.56 6.34 0.06
N ASP A 193 -5.84 7.42 -0.66
CA ASP A 193 -6.27 7.41 -2.06
C ASP A 193 -5.11 7.62 -3.05
N SER A 194 -3.89 7.88 -2.56
CA SER A 194 -2.67 7.98 -3.37
C SER A 194 -1.95 6.63 -3.46
N ILE A 195 -1.68 6.15 -4.68
CA ILE A 195 -0.95 4.88 -4.87
C ILE A 195 0.50 5.00 -4.39
N GLN A 196 1.14 6.15 -4.61
CA GLN A 196 2.51 6.45 -4.19
C GLN A 196 2.59 6.47 -2.66
N GLY A 197 1.68 7.17 -2.00
CA GLY A 197 1.67 7.26 -0.55
C GLY A 197 1.26 5.96 0.14
N THR A 198 0.27 5.24 -0.40
CA THR A 198 -0.14 3.92 0.11
C THR A 198 0.98 2.89 -0.04
N ASN A 199 1.63 2.83 -1.20
CA ASN A 199 2.76 1.93 -1.41
C ASN A 199 3.92 2.23 -0.47
N ALA A 200 4.24 3.52 -0.28
CA ALA A 200 5.28 3.94 0.66
C ALA A 200 4.95 3.56 2.12
N CYS A 201 3.68 3.64 2.52
CA CYS A 201 3.24 3.16 3.83
C CYS A 201 3.46 1.64 3.95
N ALA A 202 3.10 0.87 2.91
CA ALA A 202 3.30 -0.58 2.88
C ALA A 202 4.78 -0.96 3.03
N THR A 203 5.66 -0.34 2.22
CA THR A 203 7.11 -0.58 2.26
C THR A 203 7.72 -0.14 3.58
N SER A 204 7.29 0.99 4.14
CA SER A 204 7.78 1.47 5.44
C SER A 204 7.43 0.50 6.58
N LEU A 205 6.20 -0.02 6.60
CA LEU A 205 5.77 -1.02 7.58
C LEU A 205 6.56 -2.35 7.43
N TYR A 206 6.81 -2.77 6.19
CA TYR A 206 7.64 -3.95 5.92
C TYR A 206 9.10 -3.74 6.38
N ARG A 207 9.65 -2.56 6.13
CA ARG A 207 11.02 -2.19 6.51
C ARG A 207 11.19 -2.17 8.02
N ILE A 208 10.27 -1.55 8.76
CA ILE A 208 10.34 -1.57 10.24
C ILE A 208 10.14 -2.99 10.79
N GLN A 209 9.24 -3.79 10.20
CA GLN A 209 9.09 -5.19 10.57
C GLN A 209 10.41 -5.97 10.39
N PHE A 210 11.10 -5.77 9.27
CA PHE A 210 12.38 -6.41 8.97
C PHE A 210 13.47 -5.98 9.98
N LEU A 211 13.60 -4.68 10.23
CA LEU A 211 14.58 -4.12 11.19
C LEU A 211 14.37 -4.64 12.62
N LEU A 212 13.12 -4.90 13.00
CA LEU A 212 12.80 -5.47 14.30
C LEU A 212 13.06 -6.98 14.35
N GLY A 213 12.70 -7.71 13.29
CA GLY A 213 12.68 -9.16 13.25
C GLY A 213 11.77 -9.77 14.33
N LYS A 214 11.67 -11.10 14.38
CA LYS A 214 10.78 -11.80 15.34
C LYS A 214 11.06 -11.43 16.80
N ASP A 215 12.33 -11.35 17.19
CA ASP A 215 12.71 -10.99 18.56
C ASP A 215 12.29 -9.56 18.92
N GLY A 216 12.40 -8.62 17.97
CA GLY A 216 11.99 -7.24 18.20
C GLY A 216 10.49 -7.12 18.34
N LEU A 217 9.72 -7.83 17.51
CA LEU A 217 8.26 -7.90 17.64
C LEU A 217 7.85 -8.45 19.01
N MET A 218 8.47 -9.55 19.46
CA MET A 218 8.18 -10.17 20.76
C MET A 218 8.47 -9.22 21.93
N VAL A 219 9.59 -8.49 21.89
CA VAL A 219 9.93 -7.51 22.94
C VAL A 219 8.93 -6.35 22.96
N LEU A 220 8.63 -5.79 21.79
CA LEU A 220 7.70 -4.67 21.69
C LEU A 220 6.28 -5.07 22.10
N ASN A 221 5.84 -6.30 21.83
CA ASN A 221 4.51 -6.80 22.20
C ASN A 221 4.30 -6.87 23.74
N LYS A 222 5.38 -6.89 24.53
CA LYS A 222 5.30 -6.81 26.00
C LYS A 222 5.06 -5.39 26.52
N THR A 223 5.38 -4.38 25.70
CA THR A 223 5.28 -2.96 26.09
C THR A 223 4.09 -2.29 25.43
N ILE A 224 3.84 -2.60 24.17
CA ILE A 224 2.78 -2.04 23.34
C ILE A 224 1.77 -3.15 23.10
N ASN A 225 0.55 -2.96 23.60
CA ASN A 225 -0.50 -3.97 23.56
C ASN A 225 -0.81 -4.39 22.10
N ASN A 226 -0.75 -5.70 21.84
CA ASN A 226 -1.01 -6.30 20.53
C ASN A 226 -0.18 -5.71 19.38
N PHE A 227 0.99 -5.13 19.66
CA PHE A 227 1.87 -4.52 18.65
C PHE A 227 2.09 -5.42 17.44
N GLU A 228 2.47 -6.67 17.66
CA GLU A 228 2.78 -7.61 16.57
C GLU A 228 1.57 -7.82 15.67
N ILE A 229 0.40 -8.08 16.25
CA ILE A 229 -0.84 -8.31 15.51
C ILE A 229 -1.29 -7.05 14.77
N LYS A 230 -1.24 -5.87 15.41
CA LYS A 230 -1.56 -4.59 14.77
C LYS A 230 -0.66 -4.32 13.57
N LEU A 231 0.66 -4.49 13.73
CA LEU A 231 1.63 -4.29 12.65
C LEU A 231 1.35 -5.23 11.48
N LEU A 232 1.15 -6.53 11.73
CA LEU A 232 0.87 -7.51 10.68
C LEU A 232 -0.45 -7.25 9.96
N LYS A 233 -1.49 -6.82 10.69
CA LYS A 233 -2.77 -6.38 10.10
C LYS A 233 -2.59 -5.16 9.21
N LEU A 234 -1.85 -4.15 9.64
CA LEU A 234 -1.56 -2.96 8.83
C LEU A 234 -0.76 -3.31 7.56
N ILE A 235 0.29 -4.14 7.68
CA ILE A 235 1.04 -4.62 6.50
C ILE A 235 0.10 -5.32 5.52
N PHE A 236 -0.76 -6.22 6.00
CA PHE A 236 -1.74 -6.91 5.16
C PHE A 236 -2.70 -5.93 4.49
N LEU A 237 -3.24 -4.97 5.25
CA LEU A 237 -4.18 -3.97 4.76
C LEU A 237 -3.58 -3.10 3.65
N TYR A 238 -2.39 -2.54 3.87
CA TYR A 238 -1.73 -1.68 2.89
C TYR A 238 -1.33 -2.44 1.64
N LEU A 239 -0.83 -3.68 1.76
CA LEU A 239 -0.53 -4.52 0.59
C LEU A 239 -1.80 -4.84 -0.21
N SER A 240 -2.90 -5.16 0.48
CA SER A 240 -4.21 -5.34 -0.16
C SER A 240 -4.67 -4.07 -0.87
N ARG A 241 -4.54 -2.91 -0.24
CA ARG A 241 -4.90 -1.62 -0.84
C ARG A 241 -4.09 -1.36 -2.11
N VAL A 242 -2.77 -1.57 -2.09
CA VAL A 242 -1.90 -1.45 -3.29
C VAL A 242 -2.35 -2.39 -4.42
N ILE A 243 -2.71 -3.64 -4.09
CA ILE A 243 -3.22 -4.61 -5.07
C ILE A 243 -4.47 -4.08 -5.79
N TYR A 244 -5.42 -3.50 -5.05
CA TYR A 244 -6.68 -3.04 -5.66
C TYR A 244 -6.58 -1.66 -6.31
N MET A 245 -5.62 -0.83 -5.89
CA MET A 245 -5.42 0.50 -6.48
C MET A 245 -4.66 0.47 -7.81
N SER A 246 -4.01 -0.64 -8.12
CA SER A 246 -3.10 -0.74 -9.25
C SER A 246 -3.68 -1.58 -10.38
N GLU A 247 -4.11 -0.94 -11.46
CA GLU A 247 -4.74 -1.63 -12.60
C GLU A 247 -3.75 -2.39 -13.51
N SER A 248 -2.44 -2.15 -13.40
CA SER A 248 -1.42 -2.86 -14.20
C SER A 248 -0.01 -2.46 -13.80
N ASN A 249 0.69 -3.23 -12.94
CA ASN A 249 2.14 -3.07 -12.76
C ASN A 249 2.82 -4.19 -11.96
N LEU A 250 4.16 -4.07 -11.94
CA LEU A 250 5.09 -4.66 -10.99
C LEU A 250 4.68 -4.45 -9.52
N LEU A 251 4.12 -3.27 -9.15
CA LEU A 251 3.73 -3.01 -7.75
C LEU A 251 2.68 -4.01 -7.23
N SER A 252 1.65 -4.32 -8.03
CA SER A 252 0.61 -5.28 -7.62
C SER A 252 1.18 -6.71 -7.53
N ILE A 253 2.08 -7.08 -8.45
CA ILE A 253 2.78 -8.37 -8.45
C ILE A 253 3.64 -8.50 -7.18
N ASP A 254 4.40 -7.44 -6.86
CA ASP A 254 5.22 -7.37 -5.66
C ASP A 254 4.36 -7.37 -4.40
N ALA A 255 3.25 -6.64 -4.39
CA ALA A 255 2.33 -6.59 -3.26
C ALA A 255 1.70 -7.95 -2.97
N TYR A 256 1.23 -8.68 -3.99
CA TYR A 256 0.79 -10.07 -3.84
C TYR A 256 1.93 -10.96 -3.30
N SER A 257 3.11 -10.87 -3.92
CA SER A 257 4.27 -11.68 -3.52
C SER A 257 4.70 -11.43 -2.07
N ASN A 258 4.68 -10.18 -1.63
CA ASN A 258 5.04 -9.77 -0.27
C ASN A 258 3.94 -10.12 0.73
N ARG A 259 2.66 -10.01 0.35
CA ARG A 259 1.53 -10.45 1.18
C ARG A 259 1.57 -11.97 1.41
N ALA A 260 1.93 -12.74 0.38
CA ALA A 260 2.19 -14.18 0.54
C ALA A 260 3.31 -14.43 1.56
N ARG A 261 4.47 -13.76 1.39
CA ARG A 261 5.65 -13.94 2.25
C ARG A 261 5.35 -13.62 3.71
N ILE A 262 4.75 -12.47 4.00
CA ILE A 262 4.45 -12.08 5.39
C ILE A 262 3.48 -13.07 6.05
N VAL A 263 2.46 -13.54 5.31
CA VAL A 263 1.50 -14.52 5.83
C VAL A 263 2.19 -15.83 6.19
N ARG A 264 3.12 -16.28 5.36
CA ARG A 264 3.87 -17.52 5.61
C ARG A 264 4.88 -17.38 6.74
N ASP A 265 5.66 -16.30 6.75
CA ASP A 265 6.73 -16.09 7.74
C ASP A 265 6.15 -15.93 9.16
N TYR A 266 4.92 -15.43 9.25
CA TYR A 266 4.12 -15.23 10.46
C TYR A 266 2.86 -16.10 10.51
N LYS A 267 2.93 -17.34 9.98
CA LYS A 267 1.76 -18.22 9.84
C LYS A 267 0.94 -18.37 11.12
N TYR A 268 1.56 -18.49 12.29
CA TYR A 268 0.84 -18.69 13.56
C TYR A 268 0.03 -17.46 13.97
N GLN A 269 0.60 -16.26 13.79
CA GLN A 269 -0.11 -15.00 14.00
C GLN A 269 -1.26 -14.87 13.01
N PHE A 270 -1.03 -15.22 11.74
CA PHE A 270 -2.06 -15.18 10.72
C PHE A 270 -3.16 -16.23 10.90
N MET A 271 -2.92 -17.37 11.55
CA MET A 271 -4.00 -18.26 11.98
C MET A 271 -4.97 -17.52 12.91
N GLY A 272 -4.45 -16.72 13.85
CA GLY A 272 -5.27 -15.88 14.72
C GLY A 272 -5.98 -14.75 13.98
N ILE A 273 -5.28 -14.08 13.04
CA ILE A 273 -5.84 -12.97 12.25
C ILE A 273 -6.94 -13.45 11.30
N PHE A 274 -6.76 -14.61 10.66
CA PHE A 274 -7.78 -15.17 9.76
C PHE A 274 -8.95 -15.82 10.51
N GLY A 275 -8.70 -16.31 11.73
CA GLY A 275 -9.67 -17.04 12.55
C GLY A 275 -9.31 -18.51 12.76
N LEU A 276 -9.89 -19.11 13.80
CA LEU A 276 -9.63 -20.50 14.19
C LEU A 276 -9.91 -21.48 13.04
N GLY A 277 -9.02 -22.46 12.88
CA GLY A 277 -9.13 -23.49 11.85
C GLY A 277 -8.71 -23.06 10.45
N VAL A 278 -8.28 -21.81 10.24
CA VAL A 278 -7.84 -21.34 8.93
C VAL A 278 -6.37 -21.67 8.68
N ILE A 279 -6.09 -22.28 7.53
CA ILE A 279 -4.73 -22.59 7.06
C ILE A 279 -4.15 -21.37 6.32
N PRO A 280 -3.09 -20.71 6.84
CA PRO A 280 -2.50 -19.52 6.21
C PRO A 280 -1.83 -19.81 4.86
N ASP A 281 -1.33 -21.03 4.66
CA ASP A 281 -0.66 -21.42 3.41
C ASP A 281 -1.59 -21.37 2.20
N ILE A 282 -2.91 -21.52 2.39
CA ILE A 282 -3.89 -21.27 1.32
C ILE A 282 -3.77 -19.82 0.81
N GLN A 283 -3.41 -18.87 1.68
CA GLN A 283 -3.23 -17.47 1.27
C GLN A 283 -1.96 -17.35 0.45
N TYR A 284 -0.89 -18.00 0.90
CA TYR A 284 0.37 -18.05 0.17
C TYR A 284 0.17 -18.61 -1.25
N ILE A 285 -0.53 -19.75 -1.37
CA ILE A 285 -0.86 -20.38 -2.66
C ILE A 285 -1.63 -19.40 -3.55
N SER A 286 -2.68 -18.77 -3.02
CA SER A 286 -3.51 -17.82 -3.74
C SER A 286 -2.71 -16.62 -4.23
N ASP A 287 -2.05 -15.91 -3.33
CA ASP A 287 -1.34 -14.67 -3.64
C ASP A 287 -0.18 -14.90 -4.62
N LYS A 288 0.58 -16.00 -4.50
CA LYS A 288 1.64 -16.33 -5.47
C LYS A 288 1.08 -16.62 -6.86
N TYR A 289 -0.04 -17.32 -6.97
CA TYR A 289 -0.67 -17.54 -8.26
C TYR A 289 -1.27 -16.25 -8.84
N LEU A 290 -1.90 -15.40 -8.02
CA LEU A 290 -2.44 -14.13 -8.45
C LEU A 290 -1.33 -13.18 -8.92
N ALA A 291 -0.18 -13.16 -8.25
CA ALA A 291 1.01 -12.43 -8.71
C ALA A 291 1.45 -12.91 -10.12
N TYR A 292 1.54 -14.23 -10.33
CA TYR A 292 1.83 -14.79 -11.65
C TYR A 292 0.76 -14.42 -12.69
N SER A 293 -0.52 -14.57 -12.36
CA SER A 293 -1.63 -14.25 -13.27
C SER A 293 -1.60 -12.78 -13.68
N THR A 294 -1.30 -11.87 -12.75
CA THR A 294 -1.12 -10.46 -13.04
C THR A 294 0.10 -10.20 -13.92
N ALA A 295 1.22 -10.88 -13.69
CA ALA A 295 2.40 -10.79 -14.55
C ALA A 295 2.07 -11.20 -16.00
N THR A 296 1.42 -12.35 -16.18
CA THR A 296 1.01 -12.86 -17.50
C THR A 296 0.03 -11.93 -18.21
N LYS A 297 -0.95 -11.36 -17.49
CA LYS A 297 -1.89 -10.36 -18.05
C LYS A 297 -1.18 -9.10 -18.55
N ASN A 298 -0.02 -8.77 -18.00
CA ASN A 298 0.80 -7.62 -18.38
C ASN A 298 1.95 -7.99 -19.32
N ASN A 299 1.89 -9.16 -19.98
CA ASN A 299 2.91 -9.66 -20.91
C ASN A 299 4.33 -9.78 -20.30
N LEU A 300 4.43 -9.87 -18.97
CA LEU A 300 5.69 -10.12 -18.29
C LEU A 300 5.99 -11.61 -18.34
N VAL A 301 6.87 -12.00 -19.27
CA VAL A 301 7.29 -13.39 -19.49
C VAL A 301 8.72 -13.60 -19.01
N GLY A 302 9.01 -14.76 -18.42
CA GLY A 302 10.36 -15.10 -17.96
C GLY A 302 10.40 -15.92 -16.67
N ILE A 303 11.60 -16.41 -16.35
CA ILE A 303 11.86 -17.29 -15.21
C ILE A 303 11.36 -16.69 -13.87
N PRO A 304 11.59 -15.39 -13.55
CA PRO A 304 11.15 -14.83 -12.27
C PRO A 304 9.63 -14.90 -12.07
N TRP A 305 8.85 -14.69 -13.14
CA TRP A 305 7.39 -14.70 -13.07
C TRP A 305 6.83 -16.12 -13.03
N ILE A 306 7.40 -17.04 -13.83
CA ILE A 306 7.05 -18.47 -13.79
C ILE A 306 7.34 -19.08 -12.41
N GLN A 307 8.38 -18.60 -11.72
CA GLN A 307 8.70 -19.06 -10.36
C GLN A 307 7.56 -18.80 -9.37
N LEU A 308 6.79 -17.71 -9.53
CA LEU A 308 5.62 -17.43 -8.67
C LEU A 308 4.53 -18.51 -8.83
N MET A 309 4.29 -18.96 -10.07
CA MET A 309 3.39 -20.08 -10.34
C MET A 309 3.88 -21.36 -9.66
N TRP A 310 5.18 -21.66 -9.78
CA TRP A 310 5.77 -22.85 -9.15
C TRP A 310 5.77 -22.79 -7.63
N ASP A 311 5.99 -21.61 -7.03
CA ASP A 311 5.90 -21.43 -5.59
C ASP A 311 4.51 -21.75 -5.06
N SER A 312 3.48 -21.33 -5.79
CA SER A 312 2.08 -21.68 -5.49
C SER A 312 1.82 -23.18 -5.67
N MET A 313 2.20 -23.75 -6.82
CA MET A 313 1.96 -25.16 -7.15
C MET A 313 2.70 -26.12 -6.20
N LYS A 314 3.96 -25.83 -5.85
CA LYS A 314 4.75 -26.66 -4.93
C LYS A 314 4.12 -26.67 -3.54
N MET A 315 3.66 -25.50 -3.05
CA MET A 315 2.93 -25.45 -1.79
C MET A 315 1.64 -26.28 -1.85
N TYR A 316 0.87 -26.20 -2.95
CA TYR A 316 -0.31 -27.05 -3.12
C TYR A 316 0.04 -28.55 -3.10
N ARG A 317 1.05 -28.99 -3.86
CA ARG A 317 1.38 -30.41 -4.01
C ARG A 317 2.11 -31.02 -2.81
N HIS A 318 2.91 -30.22 -2.10
CA HIS A 318 3.86 -30.74 -1.12
C HIS A 318 3.78 -30.05 0.24
N GLY A 319 2.91 -29.05 0.43
CA GLY A 319 2.91 -28.21 1.63
C GLY A 319 4.24 -27.48 1.87
N SER A 320 5.12 -27.48 0.87
CA SER A 320 6.52 -27.05 0.98
C SER A 320 7.05 -26.59 -0.37
N HIS A 321 8.11 -25.79 -0.35
CA HIS A 321 8.88 -25.46 -1.55
C HIS A 321 9.82 -26.56 -2.00
N ILE A 322 10.04 -27.56 -1.15
CA ILE A 322 10.85 -28.74 -1.43
C ILE A 322 9.88 -29.92 -1.59
N PRO A 323 9.92 -30.63 -2.75
CA PRO A 323 9.18 -31.87 -2.91
C PRO A 323 9.47 -32.83 -1.76
N ASN A 324 8.43 -33.41 -1.20
CA ASN A 324 8.53 -34.37 -0.12
C ASN A 324 7.47 -35.47 -0.30
N SER A 325 7.61 -36.53 0.51
CA SER A 325 6.77 -37.72 0.46
C SER A 325 5.54 -37.66 1.37
N TYR A 326 5.29 -36.54 2.06
CA TYR A 326 4.18 -36.39 3.01
C TYR A 326 2.91 -35.82 2.36
N GLY A 327 2.90 -35.65 1.03
CA GLY A 327 1.82 -34.98 0.33
C GLY A 327 1.78 -33.49 0.60
N GLY A 328 0.68 -32.85 0.20
CA GLY A 328 0.43 -31.44 0.47
C GLY A 328 -1.07 -31.17 0.55
N TYR A 329 -1.46 -29.93 0.32
CA TYR A 329 -2.88 -29.55 0.26
C TYR A 329 -3.65 -30.28 -0.85
N GLN A 330 -2.97 -30.83 -1.85
CA GLN A 330 -3.57 -31.76 -2.81
C GLN A 330 -4.19 -33.01 -2.16
N GLU A 331 -3.63 -33.47 -1.04
CA GLU A 331 -4.05 -34.68 -0.35
C GLU A 331 -4.84 -34.37 0.93
N THR A 332 -4.57 -33.23 1.58
CA THR A 332 -5.23 -32.86 2.84
C THR A 332 -6.47 -31.99 2.66
N GLU A 333 -6.63 -31.34 1.50
CA GLU A 333 -7.81 -30.54 1.17
C GLU A 333 -8.62 -31.22 0.08
N ASP A 334 -9.94 -31.32 0.28
CA ASP A 334 -10.87 -31.69 -0.79
C ASP A 334 -11.13 -30.49 -1.71
N ALA A 335 -10.07 -30.05 -2.40
CA ALA A 335 -10.08 -28.90 -3.30
C ALA A 335 -8.94 -28.96 -4.31
N THR A 336 -9.24 -28.61 -5.56
CA THR A 336 -8.24 -28.37 -6.59
C THR A 336 -7.41 -27.12 -6.28
N TRP A 337 -6.22 -27.04 -6.90
CA TRP A 337 -5.34 -25.87 -6.77
C TRP A 337 -6.07 -24.55 -7.04
N MET A 338 -6.87 -24.47 -8.11
CA MET A 338 -7.59 -23.25 -8.47
C MET A 338 -8.72 -22.91 -7.50
N GLN A 339 -9.37 -23.91 -6.90
CA GLN A 339 -10.34 -23.67 -5.83
C GLN A 339 -9.66 -23.09 -4.59
N LEU A 340 -8.46 -23.55 -4.22
CA LEU A 340 -7.68 -22.94 -3.12
C LEU A 340 -7.26 -21.51 -3.44
N VAL A 341 -6.84 -21.24 -4.68
CA VAL A 341 -6.54 -19.88 -5.15
C VAL A 341 -7.78 -18.99 -4.98
N GLN A 342 -8.95 -19.43 -5.41
CA GLN A 342 -10.20 -18.67 -5.28
C GLN A 342 -10.59 -18.45 -3.81
N ARG A 343 -10.49 -19.48 -2.96
CA ARG A 343 -10.73 -19.38 -1.50
C ARG A 343 -9.83 -18.32 -0.86
N GLY A 344 -8.53 -18.35 -1.16
CA GLY A 344 -7.58 -17.36 -0.64
C GLY A 344 -7.86 -15.94 -1.14
N ASN A 345 -8.31 -15.77 -2.39
CA ASN A 345 -8.67 -14.46 -2.92
C ASN A 345 -9.88 -13.87 -2.16
N ILE A 346 -10.97 -14.64 -2.06
CA ILE A 346 -12.19 -14.23 -1.34
C ILE A 346 -11.87 -13.91 0.12
N ARG A 347 -11.07 -14.76 0.79
CA ARG A 347 -10.65 -14.51 2.17
C ARG A 347 -9.87 -13.21 2.30
N SER A 348 -8.94 -12.92 1.38
CA SER A 348 -8.17 -11.68 1.45
C SER A 348 -9.02 -10.43 1.30
N ILE A 349 -10.04 -10.47 0.44
CA ILE A 349 -11.02 -9.38 0.29
C ILE A 349 -11.73 -9.16 1.63
N ASN A 350 -12.36 -10.21 2.16
CA ASN A 350 -13.17 -10.12 3.39
C ASN A 350 -12.33 -9.71 4.61
N LEU A 351 -11.12 -10.24 4.73
CA LEU A 351 -10.21 -9.87 5.81
C LEU A 351 -9.78 -8.40 5.67
N SER A 352 -9.44 -7.94 4.46
CA SER A 352 -9.02 -6.55 4.25
C SER A 352 -10.11 -5.56 4.60
N GLU A 353 -11.37 -5.85 4.25
CA GLU A 353 -12.53 -5.03 4.66
C GLU A 353 -12.72 -5.02 6.18
N THR A 354 -12.49 -6.15 6.84
CA THR A 354 -12.59 -6.25 8.31
C THR A 354 -11.50 -5.42 8.97
N ILE A 355 -10.24 -5.57 8.53
CA ILE A 355 -9.10 -4.81 9.05
C ILE A 355 -9.25 -3.32 8.73
N LEU A 356 -9.81 -2.96 7.57
CA LEU A 356 -10.08 -1.56 7.22
C LEU A 356 -11.06 -0.94 8.22
N LYS A 357 -12.14 -1.64 8.59
CA LYS A 357 -13.07 -1.15 9.62
C LYS A 357 -12.39 -0.96 10.97
N GLU A 358 -11.56 -1.90 11.41
CA GLU A 358 -10.76 -1.75 12.63
C GLU A 358 -9.84 -0.52 12.56
N PHE A 359 -9.24 -0.26 11.38
CA PHE A 359 -8.38 0.91 11.17
C PHE A 359 -9.16 2.22 11.19
N GLU A 360 -10.30 2.29 10.50
CA GLU A 360 -11.23 3.44 10.52
C GLU A 360 -11.76 3.73 11.93
N ASN A 361 -11.88 2.70 12.77
CA ASN A 361 -12.24 2.80 14.18
C ASN A 361 -11.06 3.12 15.12
N TYR A 362 -9.88 3.44 14.57
CA TYR A 362 -8.66 3.78 15.32
C TYR A 362 -8.09 2.62 16.17
N GLU A 363 -8.57 1.38 16.00
CA GLU A 363 -8.17 0.23 16.82
C GLU A 363 -6.71 -0.19 16.55
N LEU A 364 -6.24 0.05 15.32
CA LEU A 364 -4.88 -0.27 14.87
C LEU A 364 -3.90 0.89 15.01
N ASN A 365 -4.33 2.03 15.56
CA ASN A 365 -3.47 3.22 15.67
C ASN A 365 -2.35 3.06 16.71
N PHE A 366 -1.24 3.75 16.45
CA PHE A 366 -0.15 3.96 17.41
C PHE A 366 0.04 5.45 17.75
N THR A 367 0.23 5.73 19.03
CA THR A 367 0.55 7.06 19.58
C THR A 367 1.97 7.52 19.20
N ASN A 368 2.29 8.80 19.39
CA ASN A 368 3.63 9.31 19.01
C ASN A 368 4.70 8.65 19.89
N SER A 369 4.45 8.49 21.19
CA SER A 369 5.37 7.82 22.10
C SER A 369 5.61 6.36 21.72
N GLU A 370 4.58 5.63 21.29
CA GLU A 370 4.74 4.25 20.80
C GLU A 370 5.58 4.18 19.54
N ILE A 371 5.32 5.04 18.55
CA ILE A 371 6.11 5.12 17.31
C ILE A 371 7.57 5.46 17.64
N ASP A 372 7.80 6.42 18.53
CA ASP A 372 9.13 6.81 18.99
C ASP A 372 9.85 5.64 19.65
N TYR A 373 9.16 4.89 20.51
CA TYR A 373 9.71 3.71 21.18
C TYR A 373 10.07 2.60 20.18
N ILE A 374 9.19 2.31 19.22
CA ILE A 374 9.44 1.32 18.16
C ILE A 374 10.69 1.68 17.36
N CYS A 375 10.79 2.94 16.90
CA CYS A 375 11.93 3.41 16.11
C CYS A 375 13.23 3.42 16.93
N ASN A 376 13.20 3.87 18.18
CA ASN A 376 14.38 3.88 19.06
C ASN A 376 14.86 2.46 19.36
N TYR A 377 13.95 1.51 19.58
CA TYR A 377 14.31 0.11 19.74
C TYR A 377 14.97 -0.45 18.47
N ALA A 378 14.43 -0.15 17.29
CA ALA A 378 15.02 -0.57 16.02
C ALA A 378 16.43 0.01 15.80
N ILE A 379 16.66 1.28 16.14
CA ILE A 379 18.00 1.91 16.10
C ILE A 379 18.96 1.18 17.03
N ASN A 380 18.59 1.00 18.30
CA ASN A 380 19.44 0.37 19.32
C ASN A 380 19.78 -1.09 19.00
N LYS A 381 18.83 -1.81 18.39
CA LYS A 381 19.01 -3.21 18.00
C LYS A 381 20.03 -3.35 16.87
N ASN A 382 19.92 -2.53 15.83
CA ASN A 382 20.73 -2.68 14.62
C ASN A 382 22.10 -2.02 14.75
N LYS A 383 22.19 -0.88 15.45
CA LYS A 383 23.38 -0.03 15.67
C LYS A 383 24.03 0.46 14.38
N ASP A 384 24.46 1.72 14.37
CA ASP A 384 25.18 2.26 13.20
C ASP A 384 26.49 1.49 12.98
N ASP A 385 26.74 1.11 11.73
CA ASP A 385 27.93 0.36 11.31
C ASP A 385 28.48 0.86 9.96
N PHE A 386 28.22 2.13 9.65
CA PHE A 386 28.53 2.74 8.34
C PHE A 386 30.04 2.71 8.02
N GLU A 387 30.91 2.91 9.02
CA GLU A 387 32.36 2.92 8.84
C GLU A 387 32.87 1.55 8.37
N ASN A 388 32.50 0.47 9.08
CA ASN A 388 32.87 -0.90 8.71
C ASN A 388 32.21 -1.32 7.38
N TYR A 389 30.99 -0.85 7.11
CA TYR A 389 30.32 -1.08 5.82
C TYR A 389 31.13 -0.51 4.65
N ILE A 390 31.63 0.74 4.76
CA ILE A 390 32.49 1.35 3.74
C ILE A 390 33.79 0.55 3.57
N GLU A 391 34.43 0.11 4.65
CA GLU A 391 35.66 -0.69 4.58
C GLU A 391 35.45 -2.02 3.83
N LYS A 392 34.29 -2.66 3.99
CA LYS A 392 33.95 -3.90 3.28
C LYS A 392 33.73 -3.68 1.79
N ILE A 393 33.22 -2.53 1.38
CA ILE A 393 32.97 -2.21 -0.04
C ILE A 393 34.27 -1.85 -0.78
N LYS A 394 35.25 -1.28 -0.09
CA LYS A 394 36.55 -0.90 -0.69
C LYS A 394 37.50 -2.10 -0.93
N LYS A 395 37.14 -3.29 -0.46
CA LYS A 395 37.88 -4.55 -0.66
C LYS A 395 37.20 -5.36 -1.75
#